data_AF-A0A2V9KME0-F1
#
_entry.id   AF-A0A2V9KME0-F1
#
_cell.length_a   1.000
_cell.length_b   1.000
_cell.length_c   1.000
_cell.angle_alpha   90.00
_cell.angle_beta   90.00
_cell.angle_gamma   90.00
#
_symmetry.space_group_name_H-M   'P 1'
#
loop_
_entity.id
_entity.type
_entity.pdbx_description
1 polymer ?
#
loop_
_entity_poly.entity_id
_entity_poly.type
_entity_poly.pdbx_seq_one_letter_code
_entity_poly.pdbx_strand_id
1 'polypeptide(L)'
;MNAWLEVLSLLKSQVNPQSYQTWLRPTRFSHTADQTLVVRVPNREFQEWIQENYGTAIQDALQKLPLGLKQVSYVFDEKVEKKNAGNEEAKPKQTRLDFDSIEHQLNPRYTFETFVVGSCNQFAHAAARAVTESPSKAYNPLFLYGDVGLGKTHLMQAIGHAIKNNWKEVRLAYVSSEQFTNEMINSLRYDRMVSFRDKYRSIDILLIDDIEF
;
A
#
# COMPACT_ATOMS: atom_id res chain seq x y z
N MET A 1 15.98 24.55 9.87
CA MET A 1 16.72 23.61 9.01
C MET A 1 16.04 22.25 9.13
N ASN A 2 15.56 21.66 8.04
CA ASN A 2 14.73 20.44 8.12
C ASN A 2 15.61 19.20 7.93
N ALA A 3 16.18 18.70 9.02
CA ALA A 3 17.12 17.58 9.03
C ALA A 3 16.60 16.34 8.28
N TRP A 4 15.29 16.09 8.30
CA TRP A 4 14.70 14.95 7.61
C TRP A 4 14.67 15.11 6.08
N LEU A 5 14.52 16.34 5.56
CA LEU A 5 14.58 16.56 4.12
C LEU A 5 15.98 16.29 3.55
N GLU A 6 17.04 16.58 4.33
CA GLU A 6 18.41 16.26 3.95
C GLU A 6 18.64 14.75 3.93
N VAL A 7 18.16 14.03 4.94
CA VAL A 7 18.16 12.55 4.96
C VAL A 7 17.41 11.98 3.76
N LEU A 8 16.21 12.47 3.46
CA LEU A 8 15.43 12.05 2.29
C LEU A 8 16.15 12.34 0.96
N SER A 9 16.89 13.45 0.86
CA SER A 9 17.65 13.78 -0.34
C SER A 9 18.79 12.78 -0.61
N LEU A 10 19.46 12.31 0.45
CA LEU A 10 20.51 11.29 0.37
C LEU A 10 19.97 9.90 0.07
N LEU A 11 18.77 9.58 0.58
CA LEU A 11 18.09 8.32 0.32
C LEU A 11 17.50 8.26 -1.09
N LYS A 12 17.13 9.40 -1.68
CA LYS A 12 16.56 9.46 -3.03
C LYS A 12 17.50 8.92 -4.11
N SER A 13 18.82 8.99 -3.92
CA SER A 13 19.81 8.43 -4.84
C SER A 13 20.15 6.96 -4.57
N GLN A 14 19.76 6.43 -3.40
CA GLN A 14 20.08 5.07 -2.95
C GLN A 14 18.88 4.11 -3.00
N VAL A 15 17.66 4.64 -3.11
CA VAL A 15 16.42 3.87 -3.09
C VAL A 15 15.70 3.98 -4.42
N ASN A 16 15.06 2.89 -4.86
CA ASN A 16 14.21 2.87 -6.05
C ASN A 16 13.15 4.02 -6.00
N PRO A 17 12.96 4.79 -7.08
CA PRO A 17 11.97 5.85 -7.18
C PRO A 17 10.55 5.47 -6.72
N GLN A 18 10.11 4.24 -7.00
CA GLN A 18 8.77 3.76 -6.63
C GLN A 18 8.69 3.50 -5.13
N SER A 19 9.67 2.81 -4.54
CA SER A 19 9.72 2.58 -3.09
C SER A 19 9.87 3.89 -2.31
N TYR A 20 10.62 4.86 -2.85
CA TYR A 20 10.71 6.20 -2.29
C TYR A 20 9.35 6.90 -2.28
N GLN A 21 8.58 6.82 -3.37
CA GLN A 21 7.24 7.41 -3.44
C GLN A 21 6.26 6.75 -2.46
N THR A 22 6.35 5.44 -2.29
CA THR A 22 5.43 4.69 -1.42
C THR A 22 5.73 4.88 0.06
N TRP A 23 7.00 4.79 0.47
CA TRP A 23 7.36 4.67 1.89
C TRP A 23 8.05 5.89 2.48
N LEU A 24 8.83 6.63 1.68
CA LEU A 24 9.62 7.77 2.17
C LEU A 24 8.90 9.11 1.95
N ARG A 25 8.21 9.30 0.81
CA ARG A 25 7.43 10.52 0.50
C ARG A 25 6.30 10.85 1.50
N PRO A 26 5.53 9.89 2.06
CA PRO A 26 4.48 10.22 3.02
C PRO A 26 5.02 10.60 4.41
N THR A 27 6.31 10.37 4.69
CA THR A 27 6.91 10.77 5.97
C THR A 27 7.10 12.28 6.06
N ARG A 28 7.01 12.81 7.28
CA ARG A 28 7.18 14.24 7.55
C ARG A 28 8.08 14.46 8.74
N PHE A 29 8.87 15.52 8.71
CA PHE A 29 9.60 15.96 9.89
C PHE A 29 8.63 16.39 10.98
N SER A 30 8.84 15.94 12.22
CA SER A 30 8.10 16.43 13.38
C SER A 30 8.94 17.44 14.15
N HIS A 31 9.97 16.96 14.86
CA HIS A 31 10.85 17.79 15.66
C HIS A 31 12.17 17.04 15.94
N THR A 32 13.13 17.73 16.57
CA THR A 32 14.36 17.12 17.08
C THR A 32 14.41 17.31 18.59
N ALA A 33 14.62 16.23 19.34
CA ALA A 33 14.75 16.24 20.79
C ALA A 33 15.94 15.37 21.20
N ASP A 34 16.82 15.86 22.08
CA ASP A 34 17.92 15.09 22.69
C ASP A 34 18.72 14.20 21.70
N GLN A 35 19.26 14.80 20.64
CA GLN A 35 20.00 14.10 19.57
C GLN A 35 19.17 13.05 18.78
N THR A 36 17.85 13.05 18.93
CA THR A 36 16.93 12.16 18.25
C THR A 36 16.08 12.93 17.25
N LEU A 37 16.06 12.44 16.01
CA LEU A 37 15.20 12.95 14.95
C LEU A 37 13.83 12.29 15.04
N VAL A 38 12.79 13.08 15.25
CA VAL A 38 11.42 12.56 15.33
C VAL A 38 10.73 12.74 13.98
N VAL A 39 10.32 11.63 13.38
CA VAL A 39 9.70 11.58 12.06
C VAL A 39 8.26 11.12 12.19
N ARG A 40 7.35 11.86 11.58
CA ARG A 40 5.95 11.49 11.49
C ARG A 40 5.75 10.50 10.35
N VAL A 41 5.14 9.36 10.67
CA VAL A 41 4.77 8.30 9.72
C VAL A 41 3.25 8.08 9.74
N PRO A 42 2.66 7.52 8.66
CA PRO A 42 1.21 7.33 8.56
C PRO A 42 0.63 6.43 9.65
N ASN A 43 1.29 5.30 9.96
CA ASN A 43 0.85 4.35 10.97
C ASN A 43 2.05 3.52 11.50
N ARG A 44 1.78 2.61 12.45
CA ARG A 44 2.80 1.73 13.05
C ARG A 44 3.40 0.72 12.07
N GLU A 45 2.61 0.19 11.15
CA GLU A 45 3.10 -0.77 10.14
C GLU A 45 4.11 -0.08 9.20
N PHE A 46 3.86 1.18 8.83
CA PHE A 46 4.78 2.04 8.10
C PHE A 46 6.09 2.25 8.88
N GLN A 47 6.01 2.47 10.20
CA GLN A 47 7.21 2.54 11.05
C GLN A 47 8.00 1.23 10.97
N GLU A 48 7.35 0.09 11.26
CA GLU A 48 8.01 -1.22 11.33
C GLU A 48 8.66 -1.56 9.97
N TRP A 49 7.95 -1.32 8.87
CA TRP A 49 8.46 -1.60 7.54
C TRP A 49 9.63 -0.69 7.15
N ILE A 50 9.55 0.63 7.43
CA ILE A 50 10.67 1.56 7.18
C ILE A 50 11.87 1.18 8.04
N GLN A 51 11.65 0.76 9.28
CA GLN A 51 12.71 0.36 10.20
C GLN A 51 13.39 -0.95 9.77
N GLU A 52 12.62 -1.95 9.32
CA GLU A 52 13.14 -3.23 8.82
C GLU A 52 13.88 -3.08 7.47
N ASN A 53 13.35 -2.29 6.53
CA ASN A 53 13.86 -2.23 5.16
C ASN A 53 14.84 -1.08 4.92
N TYR A 54 14.66 0.06 5.61
CA TYR A 54 15.43 1.28 5.40
C TYR A 54 16.13 1.79 6.66
N GLY A 55 16.02 1.08 7.80
CA GLY A 55 16.64 1.52 9.05
C GLY A 55 18.15 1.73 8.96
N THR A 56 18.86 0.83 8.28
CA THR A 56 20.31 0.93 8.05
C THR A 56 20.66 2.12 7.17
N ALA A 57 20.00 2.26 6.02
CA ALA A 57 20.22 3.37 5.09
C ALA A 57 19.90 4.73 5.72
N ILE A 58 18.85 4.81 6.56
CA ILE A 58 18.49 6.01 7.32
C ILE A 58 19.57 6.34 8.36
N GLN A 59 20.08 5.34 9.09
CA GLN A 59 21.17 5.55 10.05
C GLN A 59 22.46 6.03 9.36
N ASP A 60 22.84 5.42 8.25
CA ASP A 60 24.02 5.81 7.46
C ASP A 60 23.88 7.23 6.91
N ALA A 61 22.68 7.61 6.47
CA ALA A 61 22.37 8.97 6.02
C ALA A 61 22.44 9.98 7.19
N LEU A 62 22.00 9.61 8.39
CA LEU A 62 22.12 10.44 9.59
C LEU A 62 23.58 10.68 9.99
N GLN A 63 24.43 9.66 9.94
CA GLN A 63 25.85 9.78 10.31
C GLN A 63 26.64 10.69 9.37
N LYS A 64 26.24 10.76 8.09
CA LYS A 64 26.86 11.62 7.08
C LYS A 64 26.52 13.10 7.26
N LEU A 65 25.47 13.42 8.00
CA LEU A 65 25.05 14.80 8.22
C LEU A 65 25.71 15.35 9.49
N PRO A 66 26.32 16.56 9.46
CA PRO A 66 26.98 17.19 10.61
C PRO A 66 25.96 17.80 11.59
N LEU A 67 24.88 17.06 11.90
CA LEU A 67 23.74 17.54 12.69
C LEU A 67 23.77 17.05 14.15
N GLY A 68 24.72 16.18 14.52
CA GLY A 68 24.86 15.64 15.88
C GLY A 68 23.70 14.73 16.32
N LEU A 69 22.89 14.25 15.37
CA LEU A 69 21.76 13.35 15.60
C LEU A 69 22.25 11.89 15.61
N LYS A 70 21.86 11.11 16.60
CA LYS A 70 22.30 9.72 16.80
C LYS A 70 21.22 8.68 16.54
N GLN A 71 19.95 9.09 16.60
CA GLN A 71 18.83 8.17 16.51
C GLN A 71 17.66 8.80 15.74
N VAL A 72 16.84 7.93 15.14
CA VAL A 72 15.53 8.30 14.57
C VAL A 72 14.45 7.61 15.39
N SER A 73 13.44 8.37 15.76
CA SER A 73 12.20 7.86 16.36
C SER A 73 11.03 8.22 15.47
N TYR A 74 9.99 7.41 15.49
CA TYR A 74 8.81 7.59 14.67
C TYR A 74 7.60 7.88 15.55
N VAL A 75 6.79 8.84 15.11
CA VAL A 75 5.52 9.21 15.75
C VAL A 75 4.41 9.13 14.72
N PHE A 76 3.21 8.77 15.16
CA PHE A 76 2.00 8.80 14.35
C PHE A 76 0.92 9.49 15.17
N ASP A 77 0.06 10.28 14.51
CA ASP A 77 -1.07 10.90 15.19
C ASP A 77 -2.15 9.82 15.38
N GLU A 78 -2.17 9.14 16.52
CA GLU A 78 -3.43 8.56 17.00
C GLU A 78 -4.37 9.75 17.19
N LYS A 79 -5.37 9.89 16.31
CA LYS A 79 -6.40 10.91 16.51
C LYS A 79 -7.06 10.66 17.88
N VAL A 80 -6.69 11.52 18.82
CA VAL A 80 -7.39 11.75 20.08
C VAL A 80 -8.77 12.31 19.72
N GLU A 81 -9.75 11.44 19.46
CA GLU A 81 -11.14 11.81 19.65
C GLU A 81 -11.41 11.85 21.15
N LYS A 82 -11.26 13.04 21.74
CA LYS A 82 -11.91 13.37 23.00
C LYS A 82 -13.42 13.31 22.80
N LYS A 83 -14.03 12.16 23.12
CA LYS A 83 -15.45 12.09 23.47
C LYS A 83 -15.63 11.31 24.77
N ASN A 84 -15.84 12.11 25.81
CA ASN A 84 -16.57 11.91 27.06
C ASN A 84 -16.74 10.49 27.63
N ALA A 85 -16.30 10.40 28.88
CA ALA A 85 -16.62 9.43 29.92
C ALA A 85 -17.95 8.67 29.78
N GLY A 86 -17.84 7.35 29.91
CA GLY A 86 -18.93 6.43 30.19
C GLY A 86 -18.40 5.00 30.17
N ASN A 87 -18.24 4.41 31.35
CA ASN A 87 -17.85 3.02 31.57
C ASN A 87 -18.62 2.06 30.67
N GLU A 88 -17.93 1.10 30.04
CA GLU A 88 -18.34 -0.30 29.95
C GLU A 88 -17.24 -1.16 29.31
N GLU A 89 -17.27 -2.44 29.64
CA GLU A 89 -16.15 -3.36 29.73
C GLU A 89 -15.44 -3.71 28.40
N ALA A 90 -14.15 -4.01 28.54
CA ALA A 90 -13.26 -4.45 27.49
C ALA A 90 -13.75 -5.73 26.81
N LYS A 91 -14.00 -5.64 25.51
CA LYS A 91 -13.82 -6.75 24.57
C LYS A 91 -12.70 -6.37 23.61
N PRO A 92 -11.76 -7.28 23.28
CA PRO A 92 -10.72 -6.99 22.31
C PRO A 92 -11.39 -6.82 20.96
N LYS A 93 -11.63 -5.57 20.55
CA LYS A 93 -11.92 -5.25 19.15
C LYS A 93 -10.62 -5.52 18.41
N GLN A 94 -10.56 -6.69 17.78
CA GLN A 94 -9.58 -6.98 16.75
C GLN A 94 -9.49 -5.72 15.86
N THR A 95 -8.29 -5.14 15.82
CA THR A 95 -7.93 -4.08 14.89
C THR A 95 -8.39 -4.58 13.53
N ARG A 96 -9.44 -3.95 12.98
CA ARG A 96 -9.79 -4.16 11.57
C ARG A 96 -8.50 -3.79 10.83
N LEU A 97 -7.81 -4.80 10.31
CA LEU A 97 -6.64 -4.59 9.47
C LEU A 97 -7.09 -3.62 8.37
N ASP A 98 -6.50 -2.43 8.33
CA ASP A 98 -6.93 -1.32 7.49
C ASP A 98 -6.69 -1.68 6.01
N PHE A 99 -7.66 -2.38 5.42
CA PHE A 99 -7.80 -2.54 3.97
C PHE A 99 -7.97 -1.17 3.28
N ASP A 100 -8.23 -0.10 4.03
CA ASP A 100 -8.27 1.29 3.54
C ASP A 100 -6.90 1.76 3.02
N SER A 101 -5.80 1.17 3.48
CA SER A 101 -4.46 1.45 2.94
C SER A 101 -4.27 0.99 1.48
N ILE A 102 -5.17 0.14 0.97
CA ILE A 102 -5.14 -0.35 -0.41
C ILE A 102 -5.83 0.64 -1.37
N GLU A 103 -6.72 1.52 -0.88
CA GLU A 103 -7.25 2.62 -1.72
C GLU A 103 -6.12 3.51 -2.25
N HIS A 104 -4.98 3.55 -1.55
CA HIS A 104 -3.77 4.26 -1.99
C HIS A 104 -2.94 3.52 -3.05
N GLN A 105 -3.30 2.28 -3.42
CA GLN A 105 -2.58 1.49 -4.43
C GLN A 105 -3.24 1.54 -5.82
N LEU A 106 -4.52 1.91 -5.91
CA LEU A 106 -5.19 2.11 -7.19
C LEU A 106 -4.83 3.48 -7.77
N ASN A 107 -4.36 3.50 -9.02
CA ASN A 107 -4.06 4.74 -9.72
C ASN A 107 -5.38 5.46 -10.07
N PRO A 108 -5.62 6.70 -9.62
CA PRO A 108 -6.87 7.42 -9.85
C PRO A 108 -7.12 7.73 -11.33
N ARG A 109 -6.12 7.58 -12.20
CA ARG A 109 -6.25 7.79 -13.65
C ARG A 109 -6.82 6.58 -14.38
N TYR A 110 -6.78 5.39 -13.77
CA TYR A 110 -7.17 4.14 -14.42
C TYR A 110 -8.61 3.79 -14.08
N THR A 111 -9.55 4.55 -14.64
CA THR A 111 -11.00 4.31 -14.50
C THR A 111 -11.60 3.90 -15.84
N PHE A 112 -12.83 3.39 -15.84
CA PHE A 112 -13.48 3.03 -17.11
C PHE A 112 -13.78 4.26 -17.97
N GLU A 113 -14.03 5.42 -17.34
CA GLU A 113 -14.35 6.68 -18.03
C GLU A 113 -13.16 7.19 -18.84
N THR A 114 -11.93 6.92 -18.40
CA THR A 114 -10.69 7.30 -19.10
C THR A 114 -10.20 6.22 -20.06
N PHE A 115 -10.84 5.06 -20.11
CA PHE A 115 -10.46 3.96 -20.99
C PHE A 115 -11.12 4.11 -22.36
N VAL A 116 -10.31 4.24 -23.42
CA VAL A 116 -10.82 4.38 -24.79
C VAL A 116 -11.17 3.00 -25.35
N VAL A 117 -12.46 2.80 -25.63
CA VAL A 117 -12.98 1.55 -26.20
C VAL A 117 -12.92 1.57 -27.73
N GLY A 118 -12.39 0.50 -28.32
CA GLY A 118 -12.34 0.25 -29.75
C GLY A 118 -12.50 -1.24 -30.07
N SER A 119 -12.58 -1.60 -31.35
CA SER A 119 -12.83 -2.99 -31.78
C SER A 119 -11.83 -4.01 -31.21
N CYS A 120 -10.57 -3.60 -30.98
CA CYS A 120 -9.53 -4.47 -30.44
C CYS A 120 -9.62 -4.75 -28.93
N ASN A 121 -10.35 -3.93 -28.16
CA ASN A 121 -10.44 -4.04 -26.69
C ASN A 121 -11.87 -4.08 -26.16
N GLN A 122 -12.88 -3.99 -27.04
CA GLN A 122 -14.29 -3.95 -26.68
C GLN A 122 -14.71 -5.18 -25.87
N PHE A 123 -14.23 -6.37 -26.24
CA PHE A 123 -14.56 -7.61 -25.54
C PHE A 123 -14.00 -7.61 -24.10
N ALA A 124 -12.72 -7.25 -23.94
CA ALA A 124 -12.09 -7.16 -22.62
C ALA A 124 -12.77 -6.11 -21.74
N HIS A 125 -13.11 -4.94 -22.30
CA HIS A 125 -13.86 -3.90 -21.60
C HIS A 125 -15.26 -4.38 -21.17
N ALA A 126 -15.99 -5.08 -22.05
CA ALA A 126 -17.31 -5.63 -21.73
C ALA A 126 -17.24 -6.70 -20.63
N ALA A 127 -16.26 -7.60 -20.69
CA ALA A 127 -16.02 -8.59 -19.64
C ALA A 127 -15.67 -7.93 -18.30
N ALA A 128 -14.81 -6.91 -18.32
CA ALA A 128 -14.46 -6.13 -17.13
C ALA A 128 -15.70 -5.44 -16.51
N ARG A 129 -16.57 -4.83 -17.34
CA ARG A 129 -17.85 -4.25 -16.87
C ARG A 129 -18.78 -5.30 -16.25
N ALA A 130 -18.94 -6.46 -16.88
CA ALA A 130 -19.78 -7.53 -16.35
C ALA A 130 -19.32 -8.02 -14.96
N VAL A 131 -18.01 -8.09 -14.72
CA VAL A 131 -17.46 -8.40 -13.39
C VAL A 131 -17.81 -7.35 -12.35
N THR A 132 -17.86 -6.06 -12.72
CA THR A 132 -18.20 -4.99 -11.77
C THR A 132 -19.69 -4.97 -11.39
N GLU A 133 -20.56 -5.36 -12.31
CA GLU A 133 -22.01 -5.41 -12.09
C GLU A 133 -22.42 -6.62 -11.23
N SER A 134 -21.73 -7.75 -11.40
CA SER A 134 -22.00 -8.97 -10.66
C SER A 134 -20.69 -9.69 -10.28
N PRO A 135 -19.95 -9.14 -9.28
CA PRO A 135 -18.70 -9.74 -8.83
C PRO A 135 -18.88 -11.21 -8.44
N SER A 136 -17.91 -12.06 -8.80
CA SER A 136 -17.90 -13.52 -8.57
C SER A 136 -18.96 -14.34 -9.32
N LYS A 137 -20.04 -13.72 -9.83
CA LYS A 137 -21.11 -14.43 -10.58
C LYS A 137 -20.88 -14.42 -12.09
N ALA A 138 -20.42 -13.31 -12.64
CA ALA A 138 -20.13 -13.22 -14.07
C ALA A 138 -18.91 -14.06 -14.43
N TYR A 139 -17.78 -13.81 -13.75
CA TYR A 139 -16.52 -14.53 -13.92
C TYR A 139 -15.79 -14.62 -12.58
N ASN A 140 -15.16 -15.77 -12.31
CA ASN A 140 -14.22 -15.95 -11.21
C ASN A 140 -13.29 -17.15 -11.53
N PRO A 141 -12.06 -16.94 -12.01
CA PRO A 141 -11.40 -15.64 -12.19
C PRO A 141 -11.79 -14.94 -13.51
N LEU A 142 -11.54 -13.63 -13.59
CA LEU A 142 -11.37 -12.90 -14.85
C LEU A 142 -9.87 -12.82 -15.16
N PHE A 143 -9.45 -13.30 -16.34
CA PHE A 143 -8.06 -13.28 -16.77
C PHE A 143 -7.90 -12.40 -18.02
N LEU A 144 -7.08 -11.35 -17.92
CA LEU A 144 -6.80 -10.41 -19.01
C LEU A 144 -5.37 -10.63 -19.51
N TYR A 145 -5.20 -10.87 -20.81
CA TYR A 145 -3.90 -11.05 -21.44
C TYR A 145 -3.82 -10.28 -22.76
N GLY A 146 -2.59 -10.06 -23.22
CA GLY A 146 -2.29 -9.29 -24.43
C GLY A 146 -0.91 -8.65 -24.32
N ASP A 147 -0.42 -8.04 -25.40
CA ASP A 147 0.89 -7.40 -25.42
C ASP A 147 1.01 -6.22 -24.43
N VAL A 148 2.24 -5.74 -24.27
CA VAL A 148 2.54 -4.57 -23.43
C VAL A 148 1.81 -3.33 -23.95
N GLY A 149 1.25 -2.53 -23.05
CA GLY A 149 0.61 -1.27 -23.40
C GLY A 149 -0.82 -1.38 -23.96
N LEU A 150 -1.43 -2.57 -24.00
CA LEU A 150 -2.82 -2.75 -24.47
C LEU A 150 -3.90 -2.44 -23.40
N GLY A 151 -3.50 -1.90 -22.24
CA GLY A 151 -4.44 -1.44 -21.21
C GLY A 151 -4.91 -2.50 -20.21
N LYS A 152 -4.19 -3.64 -20.08
CA LYS A 152 -4.48 -4.69 -19.09
C LYS A 152 -4.59 -4.15 -17.66
N THR A 153 -3.52 -3.51 -17.17
CA THR A 153 -3.46 -2.85 -15.86
C THR A 153 -4.54 -1.78 -15.70
N HIS A 154 -4.82 -1.01 -16.75
CA HIS A 154 -5.86 0.03 -16.72
C HIS A 154 -7.23 -0.60 -16.47
N LEU A 155 -7.62 -1.61 -17.26
CA LEU A 155 -8.90 -2.30 -17.10
C LEU A 155 -9.02 -2.96 -15.72
N MET A 156 -7.96 -3.64 -15.26
CA MET A 156 -7.96 -4.28 -13.94
C MET A 156 -8.17 -3.27 -12.81
N GLN A 157 -7.45 -2.14 -12.83
CA GLN A 157 -7.63 -1.10 -11.81
C GLN A 157 -8.98 -0.37 -11.93
N ALA A 158 -9.51 -0.24 -13.15
CA ALA A 158 -10.85 0.30 -13.39
C ALA A 158 -11.94 -0.57 -12.76
N ILE A 159 -11.80 -1.90 -12.81
CA ILE A 159 -12.65 -2.84 -12.06
C ILE A 159 -12.57 -2.53 -10.56
N GLY A 160 -11.36 -2.35 -10.02
CA GLY A 160 -11.16 -2.03 -8.60
C GLY A 160 -11.87 -0.75 -8.17
N HIS A 161 -11.72 0.33 -8.93
CA HIS A 161 -12.42 1.60 -8.68
C HIS A 161 -13.94 1.45 -8.75
N ALA A 162 -14.46 0.79 -9.79
CA ALA A 162 -15.89 0.62 -9.96
C ALA A 162 -16.51 -0.21 -8.83
N ILE A 163 -15.84 -1.27 -8.38
CA ILE A 163 -16.34 -2.09 -7.28
C ILE A 163 -16.28 -1.33 -5.96
N LYS A 164 -15.20 -0.61 -5.65
CA LYS A 164 -15.11 0.22 -4.44
C LYS A 164 -16.17 1.33 -4.41
N ASN A 165 -16.47 1.93 -5.56
CA ASN A 165 -17.53 2.93 -5.68
C ASN A 165 -18.92 2.36 -5.40
N ASN A 166 -19.20 1.15 -5.90
CA ASN A 166 -20.50 0.49 -5.73
C ASN A 166 -20.65 -0.22 -4.37
N TRP A 167 -19.55 -0.73 -3.81
CA TRP A 167 -19.52 -1.57 -2.63
C TRP A 167 -18.42 -1.12 -1.66
N LYS A 168 -18.71 -0.08 -0.87
CA LYS A 168 -17.72 0.57 0.01
C LYS A 168 -17.08 -0.36 1.05
N GLU A 169 -17.82 -1.36 1.52
CA GLU A 169 -17.35 -2.30 2.56
C GLU A 169 -16.54 -3.50 2.01
N VAL A 170 -16.40 -3.62 0.68
CA VAL A 170 -15.62 -4.71 0.07
C VAL A 170 -14.14 -4.57 0.41
N ARG A 171 -13.54 -5.65 0.90
CA ARG A 171 -12.10 -5.76 1.10
C ARG A 171 -11.46 -6.10 -0.24
N LEU A 172 -10.83 -5.11 -0.84
CA LEU A 172 -10.15 -5.23 -2.13
C LEU A 172 -8.64 -5.18 -1.92
N ALA A 173 -7.89 -6.03 -2.62
CA ALA A 173 -6.45 -5.99 -2.69
C ALA A 173 -5.96 -5.85 -4.13
N TYR A 174 -4.95 -5.01 -4.33
CA TYR A 174 -4.20 -4.90 -5.57
C TYR A 174 -2.75 -5.26 -5.29
N VAL A 175 -2.15 -6.16 -6.07
CA VAL A 175 -0.78 -6.62 -5.84
C VAL A 175 -0.14 -7.02 -7.17
N SER A 176 1.15 -6.77 -7.36
CA SER A 176 1.88 -7.40 -8.47
C SER A 176 2.28 -8.82 -8.10
N SER A 177 2.46 -9.70 -9.09
CA SER A 177 2.91 -11.07 -8.85
C SER A 177 4.29 -11.12 -8.17
N GLU A 178 5.18 -10.16 -8.49
CA GLU A 178 6.46 -9.98 -7.81
C GLU A 178 6.27 -9.66 -6.32
N GLN A 179 5.40 -8.70 -5.99
CA GLN A 179 5.15 -8.32 -4.60
C GLN A 179 4.53 -9.48 -3.81
N PHE A 180 3.57 -10.19 -4.41
CA PHE A 180 2.95 -11.37 -3.80
C PHE A 180 4.01 -12.45 -3.51
N THR A 181 4.88 -12.74 -4.48
CA THR A 181 5.96 -13.73 -4.35
C THR A 181 6.97 -13.33 -3.29
N ASN A 182 7.41 -12.06 -3.28
CA ASN A 182 8.33 -11.55 -2.26
C ASN A 182 7.73 -11.63 -0.85
N GLU A 183 6.45 -11.31 -0.70
CA GLU A 183 5.75 -11.43 0.58
C GLU A 183 5.64 -12.90 1.03
N MET A 184 5.35 -13.81 0.11
CA MET A 184 5.34 -15.25 0.36
C MET A 184 6.73 -15.75 0.81
N ILE A 185 7.79 -15.38 0.10
CA ILE A 185 9.18 -15.76 0.42
C ILE A 185 9.58 -15.26 1.81
N ASN A 186 9.27 -13.99 2.12
CA ASN A 186 9.56 -13.43 3.44
C ASN A 186 8.76 -14.11 4.54
N SER A 187 7.49 -14.41 4.29
CA SER A 187 6.63 -15.11 5.24
C SER A 187 7.11 -16.53 5.49
N LEU A 188 7.65 -17.20 4.47
CA LEU A 188 8.28 -18.50 4.62
C LEU A 188 9.58 -18.41 5.43
N ARG A 189 10.44 -17.42 5.14
CA ARG A 189 11.73 -17.22 5.83
C ARG A 189 11.56 -16.96 7.33
N TYR A 190 10.55 -16.20 7.71
CA TYR A 190 10.33 -15.77 9.10
C TYR A 190 9.21 -16.53 9.82
N ASP A 191 8.75 -17.67 9.27
CA ASP A 191 7.69 -18.51 9.84
C ASP A 191 6.37 -17.75 10.11
N ARG A 192 6.00 -16.85 9.20
CA ARG A 192 4.77 -16.03 9.24
C ARG A 192 3.73 -16.44 8.20
N MET A 193 3.79 -17.69 7.72
CA MET A 193 2.89 -18.20 6.67
C MET A 193 1.40 -18.19 7.05
N VAL A 194 1.07 -18.32 8.33
CA VAL A 194 -0.31 -18.22 8.82
C VAL A 194 -0.86 -16.82 8.55
N SER A 195 -0.12 -15.78 8.95
CA SER A 195 -0.50 -14.38 8.74
C SER A 195 -0.62 -14.03 7.25
N PHE A 196 0.31 -14.50 6.42
CA PHE A 196 0.22 -14.34 4.97
C PHE A 196 -1.07 -14.93 4.39
N ARG A 197 -1.39 -16.17 4.79
CA ARG A 197 -2.59 -16.85 4.31
C ARG A 197 -3.86 -16.15 4.78
N ASP A 198 -3.89 -15.72 6.04
CA ASP A 198 -5.05 -15.03 6.62
C ASP A 198 -5.27 -13.66 5.97
N LYS A 199 -4.19 -12.93 5.65
CA LYS A 199 -4.23 -11.70 4.86
C LYS A 199 -4.90 -11.94 3.51
N TYR A 200 -4.41 -12.91 2.72
CA TYR A 200 -4.93 -13.08 1.35
C TYR A 200 -6.30 -13.77 1.29
N ARG A 201 -6.66 -14.61 2.27
CA ARG A 201 -7.98 -15.26 2.34
C ARG A 201 -9.07 -14.42 2.96
N SER A 202 -8.72 -13.34 3.66
CA SER A 202 -9.67 -12.39 4.21
C SER A 202 -10.02 -11.27 3.22
N ILE A 203 -9.62 -11.37 1.96
CA ILE A 203 -9.97 -10.40 0.92
C ILE A 203 -11.20 -10.90 0.17
N ASP A 204 -12.10 -9.98 -0.18
CA ASP A 204 -13.29 -10.30 -0.98
C ASP A 204 -12.97 -10.24 -2.49
N ILE A 205 -12.07 -9.34 -2.89
CA ILE A 205 -11.60 -9.19 -4.29
C ILE A 205 -10.09 -9.00 -4.35
N LEU A 206 -9.42 -9.89 -5.08
CA LEU A 206 -7.98 -9.85 -5.30
C LEU A 206 -7.68 -9.52 -6.77
N LEU A 207 -6.96 -8.43 -6.99
CA LEU A 207 -6.43 -8.00 -8.29
C LEU A 207 -4.93 -8.29 -8.31
N ILE A 208 -4.48 -9.12 -9.27
CA ILE A 208 -3.08 -9.50 -9.42
C ILE A 208 -2.58 -9.00 -10.77
N ASP A 209 -1.59 -8.11 -10.76
CA ASP A 209 -0.93 -7.62 -11.99
C ASP A 209 0.32 -8.43 -12.35
N ASP A 210 0.73 -8.32 -13.61
CA ASP A 210 2.01 -8.83 -14.14
C ASP A 210 2.30 -10.29 -13.75
N ILE A 211 1.39 -11.22 -14.06
CA ILE A 211 1.53 -12.67 -13.81
C ILE A 211 2.67 -13.31 -14.61
N GLU A 212 3.15 -12.64 -15.66
CA GLU A 212 4.22 -13.12 -16.53
C GLU A 212 5.62 -13.06 -15.88
N PHE A 213 5.71 -12.58 -14.64
CA PHE A 213 6.95 -12.44 -13.88
C PHE A 213 7.39 -13.76 -13.21
#